data_AF-A0AAJ4ALF3-F1
#
_entry.id   AF-A0AAJ4ALF3-F1
#
_cell.length_a   1.000
_cell.length_b   1.000
_cell.length_c   1.000
_cell.angle_alpha   90.00
_cell.angle_beta   90.00
_cell.angle_gamma   90.00
#
_symmetry.space_group_name_H-M   'P 1'
#
loop_
_entity.id
_entity.type
_entity.pdbx_description
1 polymer ?
#
loop_
_entity_poly.entity_id
_entity_poly.type
_entity_poly.pdbx_seq_one_letter_code
_entity_poly.pdbx_strand_id
1 'polypeptide(L)'
;MRGVVIAFVLLFSTPLFSAELVVRMENQQPKTLVYDQLVSQYPPITFTTQLPWYPDANQFTGFRVSDLLKQLGVEDTLAVSFIALNDYAASTTIENILKYDPIVAYKMNGEKMKVRNKGPYWLVFNLDKYPEIDNTAFHSQMVWQIDEIKIHRYIDEKSN
;
A
#
# COMPACT_ATOMS: atom_id res chain seq x y z
N MET A 1 -31.65 55.20 0.40
CA MET A 1 -30.46 54.37 0.14
C MET A 1 -30.56 53.11 1.00
N ARG A 2 -30.86 51.95 0.40
CA ARG A 2 -30.87 50.64 1.10
C ARG A 2 -29.90 49.75 0.35
N GLY A 3 -28.69 49.59 0.88
CA GLY A 3 -27.67 48.71 0.31
C GLY A 3 -28.01 47.26 0.64
N VAL A 4 -28.21 46.45 -0.39
CA VAL A 4 -28.31 44.99 -0.27
C VAL A 4 -26.88 44.45 -0.25
N VAL A 5 -26.47 43.83 0.85
CA VAL A 5 -25.21 43.09 0.93
C VAL A 5 -25.49 41.69 0.40
N ILE A 6 -24.99 41.39 -0.80
CA ILE A 6 -24.99 40.03 -1.36
C ILE A 6 -23.79 39.31 -0.75
N ALA A 7 -24.06 38.37 0.15
CA ALA A 7 -23.05 37.47 0.69
C ALA A 7 -22.70 36.41 -0.37
N PHE A 8 -21.51 36.52 -0.95
CA PHE A 8 -20.91 35.50 -1.81
C PHE A 8 -20.42 34.34 -0.92
N VAL A 9 -21.20 33.27 -0.82
CA VAL A 9 -20.74 32.02 -0.20
C VAL A 9 -19.84 31.32 -1.22
N LEU A 10 -18.53 31.49 -1.09
CA LEU A 10 -17.54 30.68 -1.80
C LEU A 10 -17.57 29.26 -1.22
N LEU A 11 -18.28 28.36 -1.89
CA LEU A 11 -18.14 26.92 -1.70
C LEU A 11 -16.73 26.51 -2.13
N PHE A 12 -15.77 26.53 -1.20
CA PHE A 12 -14.50 25.84 -1.39
C PHE A 12 -14.78 24.33 -1.36
N SER A 13 -14.99 23.73 -2.54
CA SER A 13 -14.90 22.28 -2.69
C SER A 13 -13.47 21.89 -2.34
N THR A 14 -13.25 21.33 -1.15
CA THR A 14 -11.96 20.71 -0.86
C THR A 14 -11.76 19.61 -1.89
N PRO A 15 -10.68 19.61 -2.69
CA PRO A 15 -10.38 18.46 -3.52
C PRO A 15 -10.33 17.24 -2.59
N LEU A 16 -11.12 16.21 -2.91
CA LEU A 16 -10.91 14.89 -2.31
C LEU A 16 -9.51 14.48 -2.74
N PHE A 17 -8.53 14.59 -1.84
CA PHE A 17 -7.25 13.92 -2.02
C PHE A 17 -7.54 12.43 -2.01
N SER A 18 -7.67 11.86 -3.22
CA SER A 18 -7.65 10.42 -3.38
C SER A 18 -6.27 9.94 -2.98
N ALA A 19 -6.21 8.87 -2.18
CA ALA A 19 -4.93 8.26 -1.87
C ALA A 19 -4.40 7.60 -3.14
N GLU A 20 -3.42 8.24 -3.77
CA GLU A 20 -2.71 7.71 -4.93
C GLU A 20 -1.65 6.71 -4.46
N LEU A 21 -1.51 5.63 -5.22
CA LEU A 21 -0.44 4.66 -5.09
C LEU A 21 0.29 4.59 -6.43
N VAL A 22 1.53 5.05 -6.46
CA VAL A 22 2.35 5.02 -7.67
C VAL A 22 3.05 3.66 -7.74
N VAL A 23 2.91 2.97 -8.87
CA VAL A 23 3.63 1.73 -9.14
C VAL A 23 4.68 1.99 -10.21
N ARG A 24 5.94 1.74 -9.88
CA ARG A 24 7.08 1.89 -10.80
C ARG A 24 7.67 0.55 -11.17
N MET A 25 8.05 0.44 -12.43
CA MET A 25 8.83 -0.65 -12.99
C MET A 25 9.96 -0.04 -13.83
N GLU A 26 11.11 -0.71 -13.88
CA GLU A 26 12.20 -0.27 -14.73
C GLU A 26 11.78 -0.21 -16.20
N ASN A 27 12.21 0.85 -16.89
CA ASN A 27 11.95 1.09 -18.32
C ASN A 27 10.46 1.23 -18.69
N GLN A 28 9.58 1.51 -17.73
CA GLN A 28 8.16 1.76 -17.97
C GLN A 28 7.69 3.07 -17.34
N GLN A 29 6.63 3.64 -17.90
CA GLN A 29 6.00 4.81 -17.30
C GLN A 29 5.36 4.42 -15.96
N PRO A 30 5.48 5.26 -14.91
CA PRO A 30 4.81 5.00 -13.64
C PRO A 30 3.30 4.86 -13.83
N LYS A 31 2.72 3.86 -13.18
CA LYS A 31 1.27 3.65 -13.17
C LYS A 31 0.70 4.15 -11.85
N THR A 32 -0.14 5.17 -11.90
CA THR A 32 -0.87 5.63 -10.71
C THR A 32 -2.16 4.85 -10.54
N LEU A 33 -2.36 4.28 -9.36
CA LEU A 33 -3.59 3.61 -8.93
C LEU A 33 -4.27 4.45 -7.85
N VAL A 34 -5.53 4.82 -8.06
CA VAL A 34 -6.33 5.49 -7.02
C VAL A 34 -7.10 4.49 -6.18
N TYR A 35 -7.49 4.88 -4.96
CA TYR A 35 -8.23 4.02 -4.02
C TYR A 35 -9.40 3.24 -4.65
N ASP A 36 -10.26 3.90 -5.43
CA ASP A 36 -11.43 3.24 -6.04
C ASP A 36 -11.03 2.20 -7.09
N GLN A 37 -9.92 2.41 -7.79
CA GLN A 37 -9.35 1.41 -8.70
C GLN A 37 -8.80 0.22 -7.92
N LEU A 38 -8.11 0.45 -6.80
CA LEU A 38 -7.58 -0.63 -5.97
C LEU A 38 -8.70 -1.52 -5.43
N VAL A 39 -9.78 -0.92 -4.93
CA VAL A 39 -10.92 -1.66 -4.36
C VAL A 39 -11.74 -2.39 -5.44
N SER A 40 -11.81 -1.86 -6.66
CA SER A 40 -12.59 -2.47 -7.76
C SER A 40 -11.82 -3.49 -8.58
N GLN A 41 -10.49 -3.35 -8.72
CA GLN A 41 -9.67 -4.20 -9.57
C GLN A 41 -9.08 -5.40 -8.83
N TYR A 42 -8.84 -5.27 -7.52
CA TYR A 42 -8.20 -6.31 -6.72
C TYR A 42 -9.18 -6.93 -5.73
N PRO A 43 -9.30 -8.28 -5.67
CA PRO A 43 -10.10 -8.94 -4.66
C PRO A 43 -9.65 -8.55 -3.24
N PRO A 44 -10.57 -8.09 -2.36
CA PRO A 44 -10.20 -7.69 -1.01
C PRO A 44 -9.85 -8.92 -0.17
N ILE A 45 -8.73 -8.86 0.54
CA ILE A 45 -8.30 -9.86 1.51
C ILE A 45 -8.31 -9.25 2.89
N THR A 46 -8.86 -10.00 3.84
CA THR A 46 -8.99 -9.59 5.24
C THR A 46 -8.42 -10.64 6.15
N PHE A 47 -7.61 -10.23 7.12
CA PHE A 47 -7.19 -11.07 8.25
C PHE A 47 -7.00 -10.24 9.51
N THR A 48 -7.00 -10.91 10.65
CA THR A 48 -6.68 -10.34 11.96
C THR A 48 -5.31 -10.84 12.39
N THR A 49 -4.46 -9.95 12.90
CA THR A 49 -3.16 -10.30 13.49
C THR A 49 -2.80 -9.29 14.59
N GLN A 50 -2.05 -9.74 15.59
CA GLN A 50 -1.41 -8.84 16.55
C GLN A 50 -0.13 -8.26 15.94
N LEU A 51 0.03 -6.94 16.05
CA LEU A 51 1.25 -6.25 15.62
C LEU A 51 1.93 -5.60 16.83
N PRO A 52 3.27 -5.49 16.85
CA PRO A 52 4.01 -4.98 18.01
C PRO A 52 3.71 -3.51 18.37
N TRP A 53 3.10 -2.74 17.45
CA TRP A 53 2.74 -1.33 17.67
C TRP A 53 1.34 -1.14 18.28
N TYR A 54 0.57 -2.20 18.50
CA TYR A 54 -0.76 -2.15 19.10
C TYR A 54 -0.88 -3.12 20.29
N PRO A 55 -1.64 -2.77 21.33
CA PRO A 55 -1.88 -3.67 22.45
C PRO A 55 -2.74 -4.88 22.04
N ASP A 56 -3.73 -4.64 21.16
CA ASP A 56 -4.69 -5.63 20.70
C ASP A 56 -4.48 -5.98 19.22
N ALA A 57 -4.98 -7.16 18.83
CA ALA A 57 -5.02 -7.56 17.43
C ALA A 57 -5.95 -6.64 16.62
N ASN A 58 -5.55 -6.35 15.39
CA ASN A 58 -6.33 -5.52 14.47
C ASN A 58 -6.68 -6.31 13.21
N GLN A 59 -7.86 -6.04 12.67
CA GLN A 59 -8.28 -6.57 11.38
C GLN A 59 -7.80 -5.65 10.26
N PHE A 60 -7.07 -6.20 9.30
CA PHE A 60 -6.58 -5.47 8.14
C PHE A 60 -7.28 -5.95 6.88
N THR A 61 -7.71 -5.02 6.03
CA THR A 61 -8.24 -5.32 4.69
C THR A 61 -7.43 -4.61 3.63
N GLY A 62 -7.02 -5.35 2.60
CA GLY A 62 -6.13 -4.88 1.54
C GLY A 62 -6.23 -5.72 0.28
N PHE A 63 -5.28 -5.53 -0.63
CA PHE A 63 -5.02 -6.42 -1.77
C PHE A 63 -3.69 -7.14 -1.58
N ARG A 64 -3.53 -8.34 -2.16
CA ARG A 64 -2.26 -9.06 -2.09
C ARG A 64 -1.22 -8.42 -2.99
N VAL A 65 0.03 -8.41 -2.53
CA VAL A 65 1.16 -8.01 -3.38
C VAL A 65 1.27 -8.94 -4.60
N SER A 66 1.00 -10.24 -4.43
CA SER A 66 0.99 -11.24 -5.51
C SER A 66 -0.05 -10.93 -6.60
N ASP A 67 -1.25 -10.48 -6.22
CA ASP A 67 -2.31 -10.09 -7.17
C ASP A 67 -1.92 -8.84 -7.96
N LEU A 68 -1.26 -7.86 -7.31
CA LEU A 68 -0.68 -6.70 -7.99
C LEU A 68 0.32 -7.12 -9.06
N LEU A 69 1.31 -7.95 -8.71
CA LEU A 69 2.33 -8.45 -9.64
C LEU A 69 1.70 -9.20 -10.82
N LYS A 70 0.73 -10.08 -10.54
CA LYS A 70 0.00 -10.84 -11.56
C LYS A 70 -0.73 -9.94 -12.55
N GLN A 71 -1.41 -8.90 -12.07
CA GLN A 71 -2.12 -7.95 -12.94
C GLN A 71 -1.17 -7.08 -13.78
N LEU A 72 0.05 -6.83 -13.30
CA LEU A 72 1.08 -6.15 -14.08
C LEU A 72 1.75 -7.07 -15.13
N GLY A 73 1.54 -8.38 -15.04
CA GLY A 73 2.11 -9.35 -15.98
C GLY A 73 3.63 -9.50 -15.84
N VAL A 74 4.18 -9.28 -14.64
CA VAL A 74 5.63 -9.34 -14.38
C VAL A 74 6.00 -10.69 -13.76
N GLU A 75 6.59 -11.58 -14.56
CA GLU A 75 6.94 -12.94 -14.13
C GLU A 75 8.36 -13.05 -13.55
N ASP A 76 9.23 -12.10 -13.86
CA ASP A 76 10.66 -12.05 -13.51
C ASP A 76 10.95 -11.09 -12.36
N THR A 77 10.01 -10.94 -11.42
CA THR A 77 10.18 -10.10 -10.24
C THR A 77 11.23 -10.70 -9.30
N LEU A 78 12.26 -9.94 -8.95
CA LEU A 78 13.27 -10.27 -7.94
C LEU A 78 12.81 -9.83 -6.54
N ALA A 79 12.35 -8.59 -6.41
CA ALA A 79 11.93 -7.99 -5.16
C ALA A 79 10.95 -6.83 -5.38
N VAL A 80 10.25 -6.44 -4.32
CA VAL A 80 9.35 -5.28 -4.31
C VAL A 80 9.75 -4.35 -3.18
N SER A 81 9.99 -3.08 -3.50
CA SER A 81 10.14 -2.03 -2.48
C SER A 81 8.82 -1.32 -2.26
N PHE A 82 8.58 -0.99 -0.99
CA PHE A 82 7.47 -0.17 -0.54
C PHE A 82 8.06 1.11 0.05
N ILE A 83 7.62 2.26 -0.44
CA ILE A 83 8.14 3.58 -0.11
C ILE A 83 7.00 4.38 0.53
N ALA A 84 7.30 4.99 1.67
CA ALA A 84 6.36 5.82 2.42
C ALA A 84 6.49 7.30 2.07
N LEU A 85 5.46 8.07 2.44
CA LEU A 85 5.40 9.53 2.32
C LEU A 85 6.60 10.29 2.91
N ASN A 86 7.36 9.67 3.82
CA ASN A 86 8.55 10.24 4.45
C ASN A 86 9.86 9.67 3.91
N ASP A 87 9.82 9.09 2.70
CA ASP A 87 10.92 8.43 2.01
C ASP A 87 11.50 7.20 2.73
N TYR A 88 10.85 6.72 3.79
CA TYR A 88 11.21 5.42 4.37
C TYR A 88 10.87 4.32 3.37
N ALA A 89 11.85 3.45 3.09
CA ALA A 89 11.69 2.35 2.17
C ALA A 89 12.21 1.05 2.75
N ALA A 90 11.48 -0.03 2.49
CA ALA A 90 11.93 -1.39 2.75
C ALA A 90 11.52 -2.30 1.59
N SER A 91 12.20 -3.44 1.46
CA SER A 91 11.98 -4.37 0.35
C SER A 91 11.70 -5.78 0.84
N THR A 92 10.83 -6.47 0.12
CA THR A 92 10.52 -7.89 0.33
C THR A 92 10.84 -8.67 -0.95
N THR A 93 11.53 -9.80 -0.83
CA THR A 93 11.85 -10.67 -1.97
C THR A 93 10.59 -11.31 -2.54
N ILE A 94 10.63 -11.69 -3.81
CA ILE A 94 9.53 -12.44 -4.43
C ILE A 94 9.22 -13.74 -3.65
N GLU A 95 10.25 -14.42 -3.16
CA GLU A 95 10.11 -15.64 -2.35
C GLU A 95 9.29 -15.39 -1.08
N ASN A 96 9.60 -14.32 -0.34
CA ASN A 96 8.87 -13.94 0.86
C ASN A 96 7.43 -13.50 0.54
N ILE A 97 7.22 -12.78 -0.57
CA ILE A 97 5.87 -12.40 -1.02
C ILE A 97 5.04 -13.64 -1.30
N LEU A 98 5.58 -14.62 -2.02
CA LEU A 98 4.87 -15.86 -2.35
C LEU A 98 4.65 -16.75 -1.11
N LYS A 99 5.61 -16.79 -0.19
CA LYS A 99 5.54 -17.63 1.01
C LYS A 99 4.58 -17.10 2.07
N TYR A 100 4.65 -15.80 2.36
CA TYR A 100 3.93 -15.18 3.48
C TYR A 100 2.70 -14.37 3.06
N ASP A 101 2.50 -14.19 1.75
CA ASP A 101 1.31 -13.58 1.14
C ASP A 101 0.87 -12.25 1.80
N PRO A 102 1.77 -11.25 1.91
CA PRO A 102 1.43 -10.00 2.55
C PRO A 102 0.40 -9.22 1.73
N ILE A 103 -0.35 -8.37 2.44
CA ILE A 103 -1.29 -7.45 1.83
C ILE A 103 -0.78 -6.02 1.93
N VAL A 104 -1.14 -5.19 0.95
CA VAL A 104 -1.14 -3.74 1.10
C VAL A 104 -2.51 -3.35 1.65
N ALA A 105 -2.59 -3.17 2.96
CA ALA A 105 -3.79 -2.83 3.69
C ALA A 105 -4.19 -1.37 3.43
N TYR A 106 -5.47 -1.14 3.19
CA TYR A 106 -6.09 0.18 3.03
C TYR A 106 -7.27 0.42 3.98
N LYS A 107 -7.66 -0.60 4.77
CA LYS A 107 -8.56 -0.49 5.91
C LYS A 107 -7.97 -1.19 7.13
N MET A 108 -8.29 -0.63 8.30
CA MET A 108 -8.01 -1.22 9.61
C MET A 108 -9.30 -1.18 10.43
N ASN A 109 -9.70 -2.34 10.99
CA ASN A 109 -10.95 -2.54 11.73
C ASN A 109 -12.20 -2.03 10.97
N GLY A 110 -12.26 -2.32 9.66
CA GLY A 110 -13.37 -1.93 8.78
C GLY A 110 -13.32 -0.47 8.28
N GLU A 111 -12.50 0.39 8.88
CA GLU A 111 -12.39 1.80 8.49
C GLU A 111 -11.23 2.07 7.53
N LYS A 112 -11.42 2.99 6.58
CA LYS A 112 -10.34 3.45 5.68
C LYS A 112 -9.22 4.09 6.49
N MET A 113 -7.98 3.67 6.22
CA MET A 113 -6.80 4.16 6.93
C MET A 113 -6.51 5.62 6.55
N LYS A 114 -6.34 6.47 7.56
CA LYS A 114 -5.97 7.90 7.39
C LYS A 114 -4.47 8.06 7.58
N VAL A 115 -3.88 9.07 6.95
CA VAL A 115 -2.42 9.37 7.08
C VAL A 115 -1.98 9.45 8.54
N ARG A 116 -2.71 10.19 9.38
CA ARG A 116 -2.44 10.29 10.83
C ARG A 116 -2.46 8.96 11.59
N ASN A 117 -3.07 7.92 10.99
CA ASN A 117 -3.24 6.59 11.55
C ASN A 117 -2.60 5.54 10.64
N LYS A 118 -1.32 5.75 10.26
CA LYS A 118 -0.50 4.82 9.46
C LYS A 118 -1.01 4.50 8.04
N GLY A 119 -2.01 5.23 7.55
CA GLY A 119 -2.51 5.13 6.17
C GLY A 119 -1.78 6.05 5.18
N PRO A 120 -2.18 6.10 3.91
CA PRO A 120 -3.37 5.43 3.36
C PRO A 120 -3.18 3.94 3.09
N TYR A 121 -1.93 3.50 2.97
CA TYR A 121 -1.55 2.13 2.66
C TYR A 121 -0.47 1.62 3.63
N TRP A 122 -0.53 0.33 3.99
CA TRP A 122 0.45 -0.31 4.87
C TRP A 122 0.72 -1.74 4.40
N LEU A 123 1.99 -2.12 4.20
CA LEU A 123 2.35 -3.52 4.01
C LEU A 123 2.17 -4.29 5.32
N VAL A 124 1.32 -5.30 5.32
CA VAL A 124 1.01 -6.10 6.51
C VAL A 124 1.23 -7.58 6.22
N PHE A 125 2.07 -8.20 7.04
CA PHE A 125 2.19 -9.66 7.16
C PHE A 125 1.25 -10.17 8.25
N ASN A 126 0.73 -11.38 8.09
CA ASN A 126 -0.04 -12.05 9.14
C ASN A 126 0.93 -12.79 10.08
N LEU A 127 1.32 -12.12 11.16
CA LEU A 127 2.29 -12.64 12.13
C LEU A 127 1.71 -13.81 12.95
N ASP A 128 0.41 -13.80 13.20
CA ASP A 128 -0.27 -14.89 13.92
C ASP A 128 -0.29 -16.18 13.08
N LYS A 129 -0.42 -16.05 11.75
CA LYS A 129 -0.35 -17.19 10.80
C LYS A 129 1.08 -17.68 10.60
N TYR A 130 2.05 -16.77 10.63
CA TYR A 130 3.47 -17.06 10.38
C TYR A 130 4.31 -16.53 11.55
N PRO A 131 4.30 -17.20 12.72
CA PRO A 131 5.00 -16.70 13.91
C PRO A 131 6.53 -16.66 13.72
N GLU A 132 7.09 -17.41 12.78
CA GLU A 132 8.52 -17.39 12.47
C GLU A 132 9.01 -16.04 11.89
N ILE A 133 8.09 -15.23 11.36
CA ILE A 133 8.39 -13.88 10.85
C ILE A 133 8.04 -12.78 11.85
N ASP A 134 7.63 -13.11 13.08
CA ASP A 134 7.44 -12.13 14.14
C ASP A 134 8.79 -11.69 14.73
N ASN A 135 9.54 -10.91 13.95
CA ASN A 135 10.85 -10.40 14.31
C ASN A 135 11.16 -9.07 13.61
N THR A 136 12.19 -8.37 14.12
CA THR A 136 12.58 -7.03 13.66
C THR A 136 12.84 -6.95 12.15
N ALA A 137 13.32 -8.03 11.52
CA ALA A 137 13.64 -8.03 10.09
C ALA A 137 12.37 -7.93 9.22
N PHE A 138 11.27 -8.58 9.61
CA PHE A 138 9.99 -8.45 8.91
C PHE A 138 9.19 -7.24 9.40
N HIS A 139 9.29 -6.88 10.70
CA HIS A 139 8.64 -5.67 11.21
C HIS A 139 9.11 -4.41 10.48
N SER A 140 10.41 -4.31 10.17
CA SER A 140 10.94 -3.18 9.39
C SER A 140 10.44 -3.15 7.94
N GLN A 141 10.01 -4.27 7.38
CA GLN A 141 9.41 -4.34 6.04
C GLN A 141 7.94 -3.90 6.02
N MET A 142 7.27 -3.84 7.17
CA MET A 142 5.86 -3.43 7.28
C MET A 142 5.73 -1.90 7.18
N VAL A 143 6.04 -1.36 6.00
CA VAL A 143 6.04 0.08 5.69
C VAL A 143 4.60 0.60 5.76
N TRP A 144 4.34 1.54 6.65
CA TRP A 144 3.09 2.30 6.69
C TRP A 144 3.19 3.59 5.88
N GLN A 145 2.04 4.20 5.60
CA GLN A 145 1.96 5.42 4.79
C GLN A 145 2.59 5.27 3.40
N ILE A 146 2.46 4.07 2.79
CA ILE A 146 2.99 3.82 1.44
C ILE A 146 2.31 4.77 0.45
N ASP A 147 3.09 5.37 -0.43
CA ASP A 147 2.65 6.16 -1.59
C ASP A 147 3.25 5.65 -2.91
N GLU A 148 4.35 4.89 -2.83
CA GLU A 148 5.01 4.29 -3.99
C GLU A 148 5.40 2.82 -3.76
N ILE A 149 5.20 2.00 -4.81
CA ILE A 149 5.67 0.62 -4.91
C ILE A 149 6.61 0.52 -6.11
N LYS A 150 7.81 0.00 -5.90
CA LYS A 150 8.79 -0.23 -6.96
C LYS A 150 9.05 -1.72 -7.15
N ILE A 151 8.88 -2.21 -8.37
CA ILE A 151 9.17 -3.59 -8.74
C ILE A 151 10.59 -3.68 -9.29
N HIS A 152 11.39 -4.56 -8.70
CA HIS A 152 12.75 -4.88 -9.16
C HIS A 152 12.69 -6.22 -9.88
N ARG A 153 13.24 -6.27 -11.08
CA ARG A 153 13.24 -7.47 -11.93
C ARG A 153 14.63 -8.09 -11.94
N TYR A 154 14.73 -9.37 -12.26
CA TYR A 154 16.04 -9.95 -12.59
C TYR A 154 16.61 -9.21 -13.80
N ILE A 155 17.88 -8.82 -13.73
CA ILE A 155 18.58 -8.22 -14.88
C ILE A 155 18.71 -9.30 -15.94
N ASP A 156 18.14 -9.08 -17.12
CA ASP A 156 18.42 -9.93 -18.28
C ASP A 156 19.83 -9.58 -18.78
N GLU A 157 20.82 -10.42 -18.51
CA GLU A 157 22.21 -10.23 -18.93
C GLU A 157 22.40 -10.24 -20.47
N LYS A 158 21.31 -10.32 -21.25
CA LYS A 158 21.33 -10.48 -22.71
C LYS A 158 21.03 -9.24 -23.54
N SER A 159 21.05 -8.03 -22.97
CA SER A 159 21.03 -6.79 -23.76
C SER A 159 22.35 -6.02 -23.65
N ASN A 160 23.40 -6.52 -24.28
CA ASN A 160 24.51 -5.69 -24.77
C ASN A 160 25.05 -6.28 -26.07
#